data_AF-A0AB36THH0-F1
#
_entry.id   AF-A0AB36THH0-F1
#
_cell.length_a   1.000
_cell.length_b   1.000
_cell.length_c   1.000
_cell.angle_alpha   90.00
_cell.angle_beta   90.00
_cell.angle_gamma   90.00
#
_symmetry.space_group_name_H-M   'P 1'
#
loop_
_entity.id
_entity.type
_entity.pdbx_description
1 polymer ?
#
loop_
_entity_poly.entity_id
_entity_poly.type
_entity_poly.pdbx_seq_one_letter_code
_entity_poly.pdbx_strand_id
1 'polypeptide(L)'
;MGYVFFYLSLFGVLISLIICLYFKPLDFRKAVIGIMTVAYSMIYETVLSGYLSLYYYLNPRDSVIYIVMSAILLYPSLNIMYTMFLPKDKKAVLGYTIAWMAAMMIFEYFSVMFGTVVFTGWTPFPWSVVTYVVTYLWVYLTYRYLSKKRLTGKLL
;
A
#
# COMPACT_ATOMS: atom_id res chain seq x y z
N MET A 1 6.36 -9.09 -19.86
CA MET A 1 5.05 -9.12 -19.16
C MET A 1 5.07 -8.33 -17.86
N GLY A 2 6.09 -8.51 -16.99
CA GLY A 2 6.18 -7.76 -15.73
C GLY A 2 6.07 -6.24 -15.86
N TYR A 3 6.74 -5.63 -16.85
CA TYR A 3 6.65 -4.17 -17.08
C TYR A 3 5.22 -3.72 -17.37
N VAL A 4 4.52 -4.46 -18.24
CA VAL A 4 3.13 -4.17 -18.61
C VAL A 4 2.24 -4.30 -17.38
N PHE A 5 2.38 -5.37 -16.61
CA PHE A 5 1.60 -5.56 -15.39
C PHE A 5 1.88 -4.48 -14.33
N PHE A 6 3.14 -4.06 -14.18
CA PHE A 6 3.53 -2.98 -13.27
C PHE A 6 2.80 -1.68 -13.62
N TYR A 7 2.90 -1.23 -14.87
CA TYR A 7 2.27 0.02 -15.30
C TYR A 7 0.75 -0.08 -15.26
N LEU A 8 0.15 -1.20 -15.68
CA LEU A 8 -1.29 -1.42 -15.56
C LEU A 8 -1.76 -1.35 -14.10
N SER A 9 -1.00 -1.94 -13.18
CA SER A 9 -1.31 -1.90 -11.75
C SER A 9 -1.19 -0.48 -11.19
N LEU A 10 -0.11 0.23 -11.53
CA LEU A 10 0.10 1.61 -11.12
C LEU A 10 -1.02 2.53 -11.63
N PHE A 11 -1.30 2.51 -12.93
CA PHE A 11 -2.38 3.31 -13.51
C PHE A 11 -3.75 2.88 -12.99
N GLY A 12 -4.00 1.58 -12.83
CA GLY A 12 -5.23 1.06 -12.27
C GLY A 12 -5.49 1.56 -10.85
N VAL A 13 -4.47 1.57 -10.00
CA VAL A 13 -4.55 2.10 -8.63
C VAL A 13 -4.79 3.62 -8.64
N LEU A 14 -4.08 4.37 -9.47
CA LEU A 14 -4.25 5.82 -9.57
C LEU A 14 -5.64 6.22 -10.10
N ILE A 15 -6.14 5.53 -11.13
CA ILE A 15 -7.50 5.72 -11.65
C ILE A 15 -8.52 5.36 -10.56
N SER A 16 -8.32 4.25 -9.85
CA SER A 16 -9.19 3.86 -8.73
C SER A 16 -9.22 4.93 -7.64
N LEU A 17 -8.06 5.53 -7.30
CA LEU A 17 -8.01 6.63 -6.34
C LEU A 17 -8.78 7.85 -6.83
N ILE A 18 -8.65 8.24 -8.10
CA ILE A 18 -9.41 9.35 -8.70
C ILE A 18 -10.92 9.08 -8.62
N ILE A 19 -11.35 7.86 -8.94
CA ILE A 19 -12.75 7.45 -8.81
C ILE A 19 -13.19 7.52 -7.33
N CYS A 20 -12.36 7.05 -6.40
CA CYS A 20 -12.67 7.11 -4.97
C CYS A 20 -12.80 8.54 -4.45
N LEU A 21 -11.98 9.48 -4.96
CA LEU A 21 -12.04 10.90 -4.63
C LEU A 21 -13.38 11.54 -5.02
N TYR A 22 -14.00 11.07 -6.11
CA TYR A 22 -15.35 11.51 -6.51
C TYR A 22 -16.41 11.12 -5.46
N PHE A 23 -16.29 9.95 -4.84
CA PHE A 23 -17.23 9.48 -3.82
C PHE A 23 -16.92 10.00 -2.42
N LYS A 24 -15.64 10.19 -2.08
CA LYS A 24 -15.20 10.59 -0.74
C LYS A 24 -14.01 11.56 -0.81
N PRO A 25 -14.15 12.79 -0.29
CA PRO A 25 -13.09 13.79 -0.39
C PRO A 25 -11.86 13.37 0.42
N LEU A 26 -10.70 13.80 -0.09
CA LEU A 26 -9.45 13.71 0.64
C LEU A 26 -9.53 14.66 1.84
N ASP A 27 -9.14 14.18 3.02
CA ASP A 27 -9.00 15.05 4.18
C ASP A 27 -7.55 15.03 4.65
N PHE A 28 -7.20 15.98 5.51
CA PHE A 28 -5.85 16.06 6.08
C PHE A 28 -5.38 14.75 6.71
N ARG A 29 -6.28 13.99 7.34
CA ARG A 29 -5.94 12.73 8.02
C ARG A 29 -5.53 11.68 6.99
N LYS A 30 -6.26 11.56 5.88
CA LYS A 30 -5.94 10.65 4.78
C LYS A 30 -4.62 11.05 4.09
N ALA A 31 -4.40 12.35 3.90
CA ALA A 31 -3.15 12.87 3.34
C ALA A 31 -1.94 12.51 4.23
N VAL A 32 -2.05 12.67 5.55
CA VAL A 32 -1.01 12.26 6.51
C VAL A 32 -0.71 10.76 6.42
N ILE A 33 -1.74 9.91 6.28
CA ILE A 33 -1.55 8.47 6.07
C ILE A 33 -0.77 8.19 4.77
N GLY A 34 -1.09 8.90 3.69
CA GLY A 34 -0.34 8.82 2.44
C GLY A 34 1.14 9.14 2.62
N ILE A 35 1.45 10.31 3.21
CA ILE A 35 2.83 10.77 3.45
C ILE A 35 3.60 9.79 4.34
N MET A 36 3.00 9.32 5.44
CA MET A 36 3.62 8.32 6.30
C MET A 36 3.85 7.00 5.58
N THR A 37 2.93 6.61 4.68
CA THR A 37 3.08 5.40 3.88
C THR A 37 4.28 5.51 2.94
N VAL A 38 4.53 6.69 2.34
CA VAL A 38 5.73 6.91 1.51
C VAL A 38 6.99 6.63 2.33
N ALA A 39 7.12 7.27 3.49
CA ALA A 39 8.29 7.11 4.35
C ALA A 39 8.46 5.65 4.82
N TYR A 40 7.38 5.02 5.29
CA TYR A 40 7.38 3.62 5.72
C TYR A 40 7.79 2.69 4.58
N SER A 41 7.18 2.84 3.40
CA SER A 41 7.46 1.99 2.24
C SER A 41 8.89 2.17 1.75
N MET A 42 9.39 3.41 1.67
CA MET A 42 10.79 3.66 1.29
C MET A 42 11.77 2.98 2.23
N ILE A 43 11.55 3.04 3.55
CA ILE A 43 12.40 2.35 4.53
C ILE A 43 12.28 0.83 4.35
N TYR A 44 11.05 0.31 4.27
CA TYR A 44 10.78 -1.12 4.10
C TYR A 44 11.49 -1.67 2.86
N GLU A 45 11.34 -1.03 1.71
CA GLU A 45 11.96 -1.44 0.44
C GLU A 45 13.48 -1.30 0.48
N THR A 46 14.01 -0.22 1.03
CA THR A 46 15.47 -0.02 1.14
C THR A 46 16.12 -1.09 2.00
N VAL A 47 15.47 -1.50 3.08
CA VAL A 47 16.00 -2.53 3.98
C VAL A 47 15.83 -3.92 3.37
N LEU A 48 14.62 -4.28 2.93
CA LEU A 48 14.34 -5.65 2.50
C LEU A 48 14.82 -5.95 1.08
N SER A 49 14.56 -5.05 0.13
CA SER A 49 15.01 -5.21 -1.25
C SER A 49 16.47 -4.78 -1.41
N GLY A 50 16.83 -3.61 -0.87
CA GLY A 50 18.18 -3.07 -1.02
C GLY A 50 19.23 -3.80 -0.17
N TYR A 51 19.12 -3.70 1.15
CA TYR A 51 20.14 -4.21 2.07
C TYR A 51 20.13 -5.73 2.19
N LEU A 52 18.94 -6.34 2.37
CA LEU A 52 18.81 -7.78 2.55
C LEU A 52 18.64 -8.55 1.23
N SER A 53 18.45 -7.86 0.09
CA SER A 53 18.31 -8.49 -1.22
C SER A 53 17.27 -9.63 -1.24
N LEU A 54 16.15 -9.46 -0.53
CA LEU A 54 15.12 -10.50 -0.40
C LEU A 54 14.22 -10.59 -1.65
N TYR A 55 14.12 -9.50 -2.40
CA TYR A 55 13.42 -9.43 -3.67
C TYR A 55 13.86 -8.21 -4.48
N TYR A 56 13.55 -8.20 -5.78
CA TYR A 56 13.73 -7.05 -6.66
C TYR A 56 12.52 -6.85 -7.58
N TYR A 57 12.38 -5.65 -8.13
CA TYR A 57 11.36 -5.31 -9.10
C TYR A 57 11.91 -5.47 -10.51
N LEU A 58 11.22 -6.25 -11.35
CA LEU A 58 11.46 -6.44 -12.79
C LEU A 58 12.87 -6.92 -13.17
N ASN A 59 13.88 -6.07 -13.01
CA ASN A 59 15.28 -6.41 -13.18
C ASN A 59 16.12 -5.76 -12.06
N PRO A 60 17.24 -6.36 -11.64
CA PRO A 60 18.04 -5.81 -10.53
C PRO A 60 18.66 -4.43 -10.79
N ARG A 61 18.91 -4.07 -12.06
CA ARG A 61 19.59 -2.81 -12.43
C ARG A 61 18.69 -1.58 -12.29
N ASP A 62 17.43 -1.72 -12.67
CA ASP A 62 16.43 -0.66 -12.72
C ASP A 62 15.43 -0.76 -11.56
N SER A 63 15.53 -1.82 -10.74
CA SER A 63 14.62 -2.11 -9.61
C SER A 63 14.38 -0.90 -8.72
N VAL A 64 15.42 -0.10 -8.46
CA VAL A 64 15.34 1.09 -7.60
C VAL A 64 14.26 2.06 -8.09
N ILE A 65 14.16 2.30 -9.39
CA ILE A 65 13.18 3.24 -9.95
C ILE A 65 11.76 2.72 -9.72
N TYR A 66 11.53 1.44 -9.95
CA TYR A 66 10.21 0.81 -9.78
C TYR A 66 9.79 0.69 -8.32
N ILE A 67 10.74 0.48 -7.42
CA ILE A 67 10.56 0.55 -5.97
C ILE A 67 10.15 1.96 -5.56
N VAL A 68 10.86 3.00 -6.01
CA VAL A 68 10.56 4.40 -5.69
C VAL A 68 9.17 4.78 -6.21
N MET A 69 8.84 4.42 -7.45
CA MET A 69 7.51 4.64 -8.01
C MET A 69 6.42 3.95 -7.19
N SER A 70 6.65 2.71 -6.76
CA SER A 70 5.69 1.96 -5.94
C SER A 70 5.52 2.55 -4.53
N ALA A 71 6.63 2.94 -3.91
CA ALA A 71 6.66 3.56 -2.58
C ALA A 71 6.00 4.94 -2.55
N ILE A 72 6.08 5.72 -3.63
CA ILE A 72 5.53 7.07 -3.69
C ILE A 72 4.09 7.09 -4.22
N LEU A 73 3.77 6.25 -5.21
CA LEU A 73 2.50 6.35 -5.92
C LEU A 73 1.55 5.19 -5.59
N LEU A 74 2.05 3.95 -5.62
CA LEU A 74 1.20 2.77 -5.51
C LEU A 74 0.72 2.53 -4.08
N TYR A 75 1.64 2.32 -3.14
CA TYR A 75 1.30 1.99 -1.76
C TYR A 75 0.56 3.12 -1.02
N PRO A 76 0.96 4.40 -1.15
CA PRO A 76 0.23 5.49 -0.52
C PRO A 76 -1.20 5.60 -1.05
N SER A 77 -1.42 5.43 -2.36
CA SER A 77 -2.75 5.46 -2.95
C SER A 77 -3.64 4.34 -2.40
N LEU A 78 -3.11 3.12 -2.29
CA LEU A 78 -3.83 1.98 -1.70
C LEU A 78 -4.20 2.24 -0.24
N ASN A 79 -3.28 2.75 0.58
CA ASN A 79 -3.56 3.05 1.99
C ASN A 79 -4.53 4.23 2.16
N ILE A 80 -4.47 5.23 1.29
CA ILE A 80 -5.47 6.30 1.24
C ILE A 80 -6.86 5.72 0.94
N MET A 81 -6.99 4.91 -0.11
CA MET A 81 -8.26 4.27 -0.47
C MET A 81 -8.80 3.40 0.68
N TYR A 82 -7.94 2.61 1.33
CA TYR A 82 -8.30 1.85 2.52
C TYR A 82 -8.92 2.75 3.61
N THR A 83 -8.30 3.91 3.89
CA THR A 83 -8.85 4.85 4.89
C THR A 83 -10.10 5.60 4.45
N MET A 84 -10.35 5.75 3.15
CA MET A 84 -11.59 6.35 2.63
C MET A 84 -12.80 5.49 2.95
N PHE A 85 -12.68 4.17 2.82
CA PHE A 85 -13.79 3.23 3.01
C PHE A 85 -13.78 2.51 4.35
N LEU A 86 -12.83 2.85 5.24
CA LEU A 86 -12.75 2.27 6.57
C LEU A 86 -14.08 2.42 7.34
N PRO A 87 -14.70 1.30 7.78
CA PRO A 87 -15.96 1.34 8.51
C PRO A 87 -15.83 2.04 9.87
N LYS A 88 -16.95 2.63 10.34
CA LYS A 88 -17.02 3.23 11.68
C LYS A 88 -17.15 2.17 12.77
N ASP A 89 -17.95 1.14 12.52
CA ASP A 89 -18.21 0.02 13.43
C ASP A 89 -16.97 -0.88 13.61
N LYS A 90 -16.64 -1.24 14.87
CA LYS A 90 -15.44 -2.01 15.20
C LYS A 90 -15.47 -3.45 14.64
N LYS A 91 -16.63 -4.10 14.61
CA LYS A 91 -16.78 -5.45 14.05
C LYS A 91 -16.64 -5.42 12.53
N ALA A 92 -17.20 -4.40 11.88
CA ALA A 92 -17.07 -4.22 10.44
C ALA A 92 -15.64 -3.89 10.00
N VAL A 93 -14.86 -3.19 10.84
CA VAL A 93 -13.44 -2.91 10.56
C VAL A 93 -12.65 -4.20 10.37
N LEU A 94 -12.79 -5.18 11.25
CA LEU A 94 -12.00 -6.40 11.17
C LEU A 94 -12.25 -7.15 9.86
N GLY A 95 -13.52 -7.34 9.49
CA GLY A 95 -13.88 -7.98 8.22
C GLY A 95 -13.38 -7.21 7.00
N TYR A 96 -13.49 -5.87 7.03
CA TYR A 96 -12.97 -5.01 5.96
C TYR A 96 -11.44 -5.10 5.82
N THR A 97 -10.71 -5.07 6.93
CA THR A 97 -9.24 -5.18 6.93
C THR A 97 -8.79 -6.55 6.43
N ILE A 98 -9.43 -7.63 6.87
CA ILE A 98 -9.11 -8.99 6.39
C ILE A 98 -9.37 -9.10 4.89
N ALA A 99 -10.51 -8.61 4.40
CA ALA A 99 -10.81 -8.61 2.97
C ALA A 99 -9.78 -7.81 2.16
N TRP A 100 -9.36 -6.66 2.68
CA TRP A 100 -8.35 -5.83 2.05
C TRP A 100 -6.97 -6.51 2.03
N MET A 101 -6.56 -7.14 3.14
CA MET A 101 -5.33 -7.92 3.20
C MET A 101 -5.36 -9.09 2.21
N ALA A 102 -6.49 -9.79 2.08
CA ALA A 102 -6.64 -10.86 1.09
C ALA A 102 -6.48 -10.33 -0.34
N ALA A 103 -7.07 -9.17 -0.66
CA ALA A 103 -6.90 -8.52 -1.96
C ALA A 103 -5.42 -8.15 -2.22
N MET A 104 -4.71 -7.65 -1.20
CA MET A 104 -3.29 -7.35 -1.30
C MET A 104 -2.41 -8.58 -1.51
N MET A 105 -2.71 -9.69 -0.82
CA MET A 105 -2.03 -10.98 -1.04
C MET A 105 -2.25 -11.49 -2.47
N ILE A 106 -3.47 -11.36 -3.00
CA ILE A 106 -3.77 -11.73 -4.39
C ILE A 106 -2.99 -10.83 -5.36
N PHE A 107 -2.92 -9.53 -5.08
CA PHE A 107 -2.15 -8.57 -5.89
C PHE A 107 -0.65 -8.89 -5.89
N GLU A 108 -0.08 -9.24 -4.74
CA GLU A 108 1.31 -9.71 -4.63
C GLU A 108 1.52 -10.99 -5.43
N TYR A 109 0.62 -11.97 -5.30
CA TYR A 109 0.70 -13.22 -6.05
C TYR A 109 0.72 -12.98 -7.57
N PHE A 110 -0.14 -12.10 -8.08
CA PHE A 110 -0.10 -11.72 -9.49
C PHE A 110 1.20 -10.97 -9.86
N SER A 111 1.68 -10.08 -9.00
CA SER A 111 2.93 -9.36 -9.21
C SER A 111 4.11 -10.32 -9.35
N VAL A 112 4.12 -11.42 -8.60
CA VAL A 112 5.12 -12.48 -8.69
C VAL A 112 4.93 -13.32 -9.95
N MET A 113 3.70 -13.75 -10.23
CA MET A 113 3.36 -14.55 -11.42
C MET A 113 3.75 -13.85 -12.73
N PHE A 114 3.51 -12.55 -12.84
CA PHE A 114 3.85 -11.78 -14.04
C PHE A 114 5.31 -11.31 -14.08
N GLY A 115 6.10 -11.58 -13.03
CA GLY A 115 7.50 -11.20 -12.92
C GLY A 115 7.72 -9.70 -12.67
N THR A 116 6.75 -9.03 -12.07
CA THR A 116 6.90 -7.64 -11.60
C THR A 116 7.73 -7.59 -10.32
N VAL A 117 7.47 -8.51 -9.39
CA VAL A 117 8.28 -8.73 -8.19
C VAL A 117 8.91 -10.10 -8.30
N VAL A 118 10.22 -10.18 -8.10
CA VAL A 118 10.97 -11.45 -8.14
C VAL A 118 11.58 -11.69 -6.77
N PHE A 119 11.14 -12.77 -6.12
CA PHE A 119 11.68 -13.18 -4.83
C PHE A 119 13.01 -13.91 -5.00
N THR A 120 13.99 -13.51 -4.21
CA THR A 120 15.34 -14.09 -4.17
C THR A 120 15.59 -14.79 -2.83
N GLY A 121 15.09 -14.19 -1.74
CA GLY A 121 15.14 -14.75 -0.38
C GLY A 121 13.84 -14.56 0.42
N TRP A 122 12.87 -13.82 -0.13
CA TRP A 122 11.57 -13.60 0.51
C TRP A 122 10.67 -14.83 0.39
N THR A 123 10.03 -15.19 1.50
CA THR A 123 9.00 -16.24 1.54
C THR A 123 7.64 -15.59 1.85
N PRO A 124 6.66 -15.62 0.91
CA PRO A 124 5.39 -14.91 1.09
C PRO A 124 4.62 -15.35 2.33
N PHE A 125 4.65 -16.64 2.63
CA PHE A 125 4.15 -17.16 3.89
C PHE A 125 5.35 -17.55 4.77
N PRO A 126 5.45 -17.00 6.01
CA PRO A 126 4.48 -16.14 6.69
C PRO A 126 4.69 -14.63 6.49
N TRP A 127 5.79 -14.20 5.85
CA TRP A 127 6.27 -12.83 5.99
C TRP A 127 5.39 -11.77 5.34
N SER A 128 4.82 -12.01 4.15
CA SER A 128 3.88 -11.07 3.52
C SER A 128 2.63 -10.87 4.37
N VAL A 129 2.13 -11.95 5.01
CA VAL A 129 1.00 -11.86 5.94
C VAL A 129 1.35 -10.95 7.13
N VAL A 130 2.52 -11.14 7.73
CA VAL A 130 3.00 -10.30 8.84
C VAL A 130 3.12 -8.85 8.39
N THR A 131 3.71 -8.59 7.22
CA THR A 131 3.82 -7.23 6.66
C THR A 131 2.46 -6.57 6.51
N TYR A 132 1.45 -7.26 5.97
CA TYR A 132 0.11 -6.70 5.84
C TYR A 132 -0.58 -6.47 7.19
N VAL A 133 -0.43 -7.38 8.15
CA VAL A 133 -0.96 -7.19 9.51
C VAL A 133 -0.38 -5.92 10.13
N VAL A 134 0.96 -5.79 10.13
CA VAL A 134 1.65 -4.63 10.71
C VAL A 134 1.23 -3.36 9.97
N THR A 135 1.18 -3.40 8.63
CA THR A 135 0.81 -2.25 7.80
C THR A 135 -0.58 -1.74 8.13
N TYR A 136 -1.60 -2.60 8.08
CA TYR A 136 -2.96 -2.16 8.33
C TYR A 136 -3.24 -1.85 9.80
N LEU A 137 -2.49 -2.44 10.73
CA LEU A 137 -2.55 -2.08 12.13
C LEU A 137 -2.07 -0.64 12.37
N TRP A 138 -0.88 -0.26 11.87
CA TRP A 138 -0.38 1.09 12.07
C TRP A 138 -1.23 2.13 11.33
N VAL A 139 -1.71 1.82 10.11
CA VAL A 139 -2.61 2.69 9.35
C VAL A 139 -3.91 2.91 10.12
N TYR A 140 -4.51 1.84 10.64
CA TYR A 140 -5.75 1.92 11.43
C TYR A 140 -5.57 2.76 12.70
N LEU A 141 -4.53 2.48 13.50
CA LEU A 141 -4.26 3.17 14.75
C LEU A 141 -4.02 4.66 14.52
N THR A 142 -3.20 5.00 13.51
CA THR A 142 -2.89 6.37 13.14
C THR A 142 -4.13 7.11 12.66
N TYR A 143 -4.91 6.51 11.76
CA TYR A 143 -6.13 7.13 11.24
C TYR A 143 -7.16 7.38 12.35
N ARG A 144 -7.35 6.42 13.26
CA ARG A 144 -8.26 6.57 14.42
C ARG A 144 -7.77 7.61 15.41
N TYR A 145 -6.46 7.68 15.67
CA TYR A 145 -5.87 8.71 16.52
C TYR A 145 -6.09 10.12 15.93
N LEU A 146 -5.79 10.31 14.64
CA LEU A 146 -6.02 11.56 13.93
C LEU A 146 -7.50 11.92 13.83
N SER A 147 -8.40 10.93 13.83
CA SER A 147 -9.85 11.16 13.81
C SER A 147 -10.42 11.57 15.17
N LYS A 148 -9.76 11.22 16.28
CA LYS A 148 -10.15 11.64 17.64
C LYS A 148 -9.74 13.09 17.91
N LYS A 149 -8.59 13.52 17.41
CA LYS A 149 -8.22 14.94 17.42
C LYS A 149 -9.11 15.65 16.40
N ARG A 150 -9.78 16.73 16.80
CA ARG A 150 -10.69 17.52 15.95
C ARG A 150 -9.90 18.32 14.91
N LEU A 151 -9.11 17.64 14.08
CA LEU A 151 -8.30 18.19 13.00
C LEU A 151 -9.20 18.35 11.77
N THR A 152 -10.03 19.39 11.79
CA THR A 152 -10.89 19.77 10.66
C THR A 152 -10.09 20.62 9.68
N GLY A 153 -9.26 19.97 8.86
CA GLY A 153 -8.69 20.55 7.65
C GLY A 153 -9.20 19.77 6.45
N LYS A 154 -10.15 20.34 5.69
CA LYS A 154 -10.49 19.82 4.36
C LYS A 154 -9.36 20.25 3.41
N LEU A 155 -8.74 19.30 2.74
CA LEU A 155 -7.80 19.56 1.66
C LEU A 155 -8.52 19.22 0.36
N LEU A 156 -9.05 20.27 -0.28
CA LEU A 156 -9.80 20.28 -1.54
C LEU A 156 -11.24 19.74 -1.43
#